data_AF-A0A2M7UED3-F1
#
_entry.id   AF-A0A2M7UED3-F1
#
_cell.length_a   1.000
_cell.length_b   1.000
_cell.length_c   1.000
_cell.angle_alpha   90.00
_cell.angle_beta   90.00
_cell.angle_gamma   90.00
#
_symmetry.space_group_name_H-M   'P 1'
#
loop_
_entity.id
_entity.type
_entity.pdbx_description
1 polymer ?
#
loop_
_entity_poly.entity_id
_entity_poly.type
_entity_poly.pdbx_seq_one_letter_code
_entity_poly.pdbx_strand_id
1 'polypeptide(L)'
;MISKQILLKKYFQLIAIFFASGTVVFSQIVDESGSLKEFLGGTSNSTAYDNYVSHISEGIADPGYNDYGPTWLDPQTNGFGDFRILPGNGPTLNYWREIFQKMIVQDTIAVAQMIADSSESFHYDFVRFQDTTVNQTYWMLRERLDYSYLDTNLTSDPSDDVIGSFRNGWGLYIFNPAATRNFVVVEVPHPTDDFIAPYNALELFQEIDAWAFMISGAGREVRWTGVGDYVNNSSLADPARNSNTVFEMFHEVLCDSLLTSQPHAPLILHVHSFDNNADHANYKSIVLSGGWDAGYANKPIRDVTGSHLDFVNFTTEYPIYAGEF
;
A
#
# COMPACT_ATOMS: atom_id res chain seq x y z
N MET A 1 -16.53 80.74 27.32
CA MET A 1 -17.53 80.02 26.51
C MET A 1 -16.95 79.83 25.12
N ILE A 2 -16.95 78.59 24.63
CA ILE A 2 -16.58 78.13 23.28
C ILE A 2 -15.11 78.35 22.89
N SER A 3 -14.35 77.26 22.80
CA SER A 3 -13.57 76.90 21.60
C SER A 3 -12.60 75.77 21.94
N LYS A 4 -12.84 74.59 21.36
CA LYS A 4 -11.78 73.73 20.86
C LYS A 4 -12.36 72.64 19.97
N GLN A 5 -11.59 72.34 18.93
CA GLN A 5 -11.69 71.20 18.01
C GLN A 5 -12.65 71.38 16.83
N ILE A 6 -12.08 71.61 15.65
CA ILE A 6 -12.07 70.61 14.57
C ILE A 6 -10.79 70.85 13.75
N LEU A 7 -9.98 69.81 13.69
CA LEU A 7 -8.64 69.74 13.12
C LEU A 7 -8.75 69.56 11.59
N LEU A 8 -8.12 70.44 10.83
CA LEU A 8 -8.09 70.41 9.36
C LEU A 8 -6.89 69.60 8.87
N LYS A 9 -7.17 68.58 8.05
CA LYS A 9 -6.41 68.13 6.86
C LYS A 9 -4.88 68.06 6.95
N LYS A 10 -4.36 66.85 7.09
CA LYS A 10 -3.15 66.41 6.37
C LYS A 10 -3.44 65.09 5.67
N TYR A 11 -3.70 65.18 4.37
CA TYR A 11 -3.66 64.04 3.46
C TYR A 11 -2.19 63.66 3.27
N PHE A 12 -1.75 62.59 3.93
CA PHE A 12 -0.59 61.83 3.53
C PHE A 12 -1.11 60.48 3.04
N GLN A 13 -0.94 60.22 1.74
CA GLN A 13 -1.14 58.89 1.17
C GLN A 13 -0.09 57.96 1.78
N LEU A 14 -0.53 57.00 2.61
CA LEU A 14 0.24 55.81 2.87
C LEU A 14 -0.29 54.71 1.94
N ILE A 15 0.54 54.33 0.98
CA ILE A 15 0.37 53.07 0.23
C ILE A 15 0.67 51.96 1.24
N ALA A 16 -0.36 51.27 1.71
CA ALA A 16 -0.21 50.02 2.43
C ALA A 16 0.13 48.93 1.40
N ILE A 17 1.43 48.64 1.24
CA ILE A 17 1.86 47.41 0.60
C ILE A 17 1.50 46.29 1.58
N PHE A 18 0.42 45.57 1.30
CA PHE A 18 0.13 44.30 1.94
C PHE A 18 1.18 43.31 1.42
N PHE A 19 2.28 43.12 2.17
CA PHE A 19 3.03 41.88 2.07
C PHE A 19 2.13 40.81 2.68
N ALA A 20 1.32 40.17 1.83
CA ALA A 20 0.90 38.81 2.11
C ALA A 20 2.19 37.99 2.16
N SER A 21 2.76 37.83 3.35
CA SER A 21 3.66 36.74 3.63
C SER A 21 2.83 35.47 3.50
N GLY A 22 2.65 35.02 2.25
CA GLY A 22 2.26 33.65 2.01
C GLY A 22 3.29 32.81 2.73
N THR A 23 2.86 32.15 3.80
CA THR A 23 3.55 30.96 4.26
C THR A 23 3.53 30.02 3.08
N VAL A 24 4.64 29.97 2.35
CA VAL A 24 4.95 28.85 1.47
C VAL A 24 5.02 27.67 2.45
N VAL A 25 3.96 26.87 2.49
CA VAL A 25 4.03 25.56 3.12
C VAL A 25 5.04 24.82 2.27
N PHE A 26 6.26 24.68 2.80
CA PHE A 26 7.21 23.79 2.18
C PHE A 26 6.59 22.40 2.20
N SER A 27 6.31 21.89 1.02
CA SER A 27 6.18 20.48 0.72
C SER A 27 7.28 19.71 1.48
N GLN A 28 6.90 18.97 2.51
CA GLN A 28 7.85 18.29 3.39
C GLN A 28 7.89 16.81 3.01
N ILE A 29 9.01 16.40 2.42
CA ILE A 29 9.43 15.00 2.43
C ILE A 29 9.74 14.66 3.88
N VAL A 30 9.10 13.61 4.40
CA VAL A 30 9.39 13.08 5.74
C VAL A 30 10.64 12.22 5.64
N ASP A 31 11.62 12.47 6.50
CA ASP A 31 12.86 11.70 6.55
C ASP A 31 12.81 10.72 7.72
N GLU A 32 12.94 9.43 7.41
CA GLU A 32 12.97 8.37 8.42
C GLU A 32 14.10 7.39 8.14
N SER A 33 14.58 6.74 9.20
CA SER A 33 15.63 5.73 9.09
C SER A 33 15.43 4.66 10.16
N GLY A 34 15.47 3.39 9.77
CA GLY A 34 15.23 2.26 10.67
C GLY A 34 15.21 0.94 9.91
N SER A 35 14.60 -0.11 10.47
CA SER A 35 14.34 -1.36 9.76
C SER A 35 12.98 -1.31 9.08
N LEU A 36 12.90 -1.55 7.77
CA LEU A 36 11.60 -1.62 7.10
C LEU A 36 10.76 -2.80 7.62
N LYS A 37 11.41 -3.87 8.09
CA LYS A 37 10.73 -5.01 8.75
C LYS A 37 10.09 -4.61 10.08
N GLU A 38 10.77 -3.79 10.88
CA GLU A 38 10.21 -3.27 12.14
C GLU A 38 9.08 -2.28 11.89
N PHE A 39 9.20 -1.41 10.88
CA PHE A 39 8.09 -0.56 10.45
C PHE A 39 6.86 -1.38 10.03
N LEU A 40 7.07 -2.45 9.26
CA LEU A 40 5.95 -3.23 8.73
C LEU A 40 5.22 -4.04 9.80
N GLY A 41 5.96 -4.68 10.72
CA GLY A 41 5.38 -5.71 11.58
C GLY A 41 6.09 -5.89 12.92
N GLY A 42 6.86 -4.90 13.36
CA GLY A 42 7.60 -4.94 14.61
C GLY A 42 7.54 -3.60 15.34
N THR A 43 8.57 -3.34 16.15
CA THR A 43 8.66 -2.11 16.93
C THR A 43 9.74 -1.19 16.38
N SER A 44 9.40 0.06 16.06
CA SER A 44 10.31 1.06 15.52
C SER A 44 10.18 2.39 16.26
N ASN A 45 11.29 2.87 16.80
CA ASN A 45 11.36 4.15 17.54
C ASN A 45 11.67 5.36 16.66
N SER A 46 11.86 5.15 15.36
CA SER A 46 12.36 6.16 14.42
C SER A 46 11.41 6.44 13.25
N THR A 47 10.24 5.82 13.27
CA THR A 47 9.15 6.02 12.32
C THR A 47 7.96 6.68 13.01
N ALA A 48 7.11 7.37 12.25
CA ALA A 48 5.93 8.04 12.82
C ALA A 48 4.96 7.09 13.56
N TYR A 49 4.93 5.84 13.12
CA TYR A 49 4.30 4.69 13.76
C TYR A 49 5.05 3.42 13.30
N ASP A 50 4.82 2.31 13.97
CA ASP A 50 5.39 1.00 13.66
C ASP A 50 4.26 -0.03 13.47
N ASN A 51 4.62 -1.30 13.27
CA ASN A 51 3.65 -2.38 13.05
C ASN A 51 2.53 -2.03 12.05
N TYR A 52 2.88 -1.52 10.86
CA TYR A 52 1.91 -1.11 9.83
C TYR A 52 0.77 -2.13 9.61
N VAL A 53 1.09 -3.43 9.64
CA VAL A 53 0.11 -4.51 9.41
C VAL A 53 -1.02 -4.48 10.43
N SER A 54 -0.73 -4.23 11.71
CA SER A 54 -1.78 -4.16 12.75
C SER A 54 -2.67 -2.93 12.63
N HIS A 55 -2.32 -1.95 11.80
CA HIS A 55 -3.12 -0.74 11.58
C HIS A 55 -4.05 -0.84 10.37
N ILE A 56 -3.98 -1.93 9.61
CA ILE A 56 -4.79 -2.14 8.41
C ILE A 56 -6.28 -2.20 8.79
N SER A 57 -7.14 -1.58 7.98
CA SER A 57 -8.58 -1.57 8.25
C SER A 57 -9.14 -2.99 8.21
N GLU A 58 -9.87 -3.35 9.26
CA GLU A 58 -10.44 -4.68 9.43
C GLU A 58 -11.88 -4.78 8.92
N GLY A 59 -12.22 -5.98 8.46
CA GLY A 59 -13.53 -6.31 7.91
C GLY A 59 -14.59 -6.63 8.95
N ILE A 60 -15.50 -7.52 8.59
CA ILE A 60 -16.64 -7.90 9.43
C ILE A 60 -16.25 -9.12 10.25
N ALA A 61 -16.08 -8.94 11.56
CA ALA A 61 -15.83 -10.03 12.51
C ALA A 61 -17.14 -10.76 12.85
N ASP A 62 -17.60 -11.67 11.98
CA ASP A 62 -18.83 -12.46 12.15
C ASP A 62 -18.65 -13.87 11.53
N PRO A 63 -19.25 -14.96 12.09
CA PRO A 63 -19.10 -16.28 11.51
C PRO A 63 -19.63 -16.38 10.06
N GLY A 64 -18.83 -16.97 9.18
CA GLY A 64 -19.15 -17.11 7.75
C GLY A 64 -18.51 -16.06 6.85
N TYR A 65 -17.78 -15.12 7.45
CA TYR A 65 -16.87 -14.19 6.79
C TYR A 65 -15.43 -14.72 6.83
N ASN A 66 -14.51 -14.01 6.18
CA ASN A 66 -13.10 -14.36 6.04
C ASN A 66 -12.41 -14.34 7.41
N ASP A 67 -11.56 -15.34 7.62
CA ASP A 67 -10.72 -15.42 8.81
C ASP A 67 -9.39 -14.70 8.54
N TYR A 68 -9.06 -13.69 9.35
CA TYR A 68 -7.87 -12.86 9.14
C TYR A 68 -6.61 -13.44 9.79
N GLY A 69 -6.74 -14.58 10.45
CA GLY A 69 -5.61 -15.26 11.05
C GLY A 69 -6.01 -16.00 12.32
N PRO A 70 -5.08 -16.72 12.93
CA PRO A 70 -5.39 -17.43 14.16
C PRO A 70 -5.85 -16.44 15.24
N THR A 71 -7.03 -16.66 15.82
CA THR A 71 -7.64 -15.76 16.83
C THR A 71 -6.82 -15.52 18.09
N TRP A 72 -5.77 -16.32 18.33
CA TRP A 72 -4.81 -16.10 19.42
C TRP A 72 -3.69 -15.12 19.07
N LEU A 73 -3.53 -14.79 17.78
CA LEU A 73 -2.51 -13.88 17.26
C LEU A 73 -3.10 -12.50 17.02
N ASP A 74 -4.19 -12.42 16.25
CA ASP A 74 -4.81 -11.17 15.81
C ASP A 74 -6.33 -11.36 15.61
N PRO A 75 -7.12 -11.28 16.71
CA PRO A 75 -8.55 -11.41 16.63
C PRO A 75 -9.20 -10.16 16.05
N GLN A 76 -9.78 -10.31 14.85
CA GLN A 76 -10.51 -9.26 14.16
C GLN A 76 -11.60 -8.59 15.02
N THR A 77 -11.61 -7.26 14.99
CA THR A 77 -12.58 -6.40 15.69
C THR A 77 -13.40 -5.57 14.70
N ASN A 78 -14.73 -5.61 14.87
CA ASN A 78 -15.64 -4.80 14.04
C ASN A 78 -15.39 -3.30 14.23
N GLY A 79 -15.14 -2.60 13.12
CA GLY A 79 -15.07 -1.14 13.08
C GLY A 79 -13.69 -0.54 13.32
N PHE A 80 -12.62 -1.34 13.22
CA PHE A 80 -11.25 -0.85 13.22
C PHE A 80 -10.83 -0.40 11.82
N GLY A 81 -10.67 0.91 11.65
CA GLY A 81 -10.37 1.52 10.35
C GLY A 81 -11.57 1.65 9.43
N ASP A 82 -11.30 2.08 8.20
CA ASP A 82 -12.31 2.26 7.16
C ASP A 82 -11.74 2.12 5.73
N PHE A 83 -12.63 2.09 4.73
CA PHE A 83 -12.23 2.12 3.32
C PHE A 83 -13.08 3.10 2.51
N ARG A 84 -12.43 4.08 1.89
CA ARG A 84 -13.11 5.08 1.07
C ARG A 84 -13.20 4.63 -0.38
N ILE A 85 -14.42 4.30 -0.82
CA ILE A 85 -14.72 3.94 -2.21
C ILE A 85 -14.46 5.13 -3.14
N LEU A 86 -13.73 4.88 -4.22
CA LEU A 86 -13.44 5.85 -5.26
C LEU A 86 -14.31 5.60 -6.49
N PRO A 87 -14.90 6.66 -7.09
CA PRO A 87 -15.59 6.52 -8.36
C PRO A 87 -14.57 6.25 -9.47
N GLY A 88 -14.89 5.29 -10.36
CA GLY A 88 -14.04 4.97 -11.51
C GLY A 88 -13.82 6.16 -12.43
N ASN A 89 -12.60 6.30 -12.93
CA ASN A 89 -12.12 7.45 -13.72
C ASN A 89 -12.34 8.82 -13.05
N GLY A 90 -12.49 8.83 -11.72
CA GLY A 90 -12.68 10.05 -10.93
C GLY A 90 -11.42 10.91 -10.81
N PRO A 91 -11.57 12.19 -10.45
CA PRO A 91 -10.44 13.11 -10.31
C PRO A 91 -9.40 12.62 -9.28
N THR A 92 -9.84 11.93 -8.23
CA THR A 92 -8.95 11.37 -7.20
C THR A 92 -8.03 10.28 -7.75
N LEU A 93 -8.56 9.33 -8.53
CA LEU A 93 -7.74 8.28 -9.16
C LEU A 93 -6.77 8.87 -10.19
N ASN A 94 -7.22 9.88 -10.96
CA ASN A 94 -6.34 10.58 -11.90
C ASN A 94 -5.19 11.31 -11.17
N TYR A 95 -5.48 11.93 -10.03
CA TYR A 95 -4.45 12.60 -9.23
C TYR A 95 -3.44 11.61 -8.63
N TRP A 96 -3.91 10.45 -8.17
CA TRP A 96 -3.02 9.35 -7.75
C TRP A 96 -2.16 8.82 -8.89
N ARG A 97 -2.74 8.65 -10.09
CA ARG A 97 -1.98 8.26 -11.28
C ARG A 97 -0.84 9.23 -11.55
N GLU A 98 -1.11 10.54 -11.49
CA GLU A 98 -0.08 11.57 -11.65
C GLU A 98 0.99 11.49 -10.54
N ILE A 99 0.59 11.30 -9.27
CA ILE A 99 1.52 11.10 -8.14
C ILE A 99 2.48 9.93 -8.43
N PHE A 100 1.95 8.78 -8.83
CA PHE A 100 2.77 7.60 -9.11
C PHE A 100 3.67 7.77 -10.32
N GLN A 101 3.17 8.39 -11.40
CA GLN A 101 3.99 8.71 -12.57
C GLN A 101 5.18 9.61 -12.20
N LYS A 102 4.96 10.60 -11.32
CA LYS A 102 6.00 11.49 -10.79
C LYS A 102 6.98 10.76 -9.88
N MET A 103 6.50 9.84 -9.05
CA MET A 103 7.33 9.01 -8.17
C MET A 103 8.29 8.11 -8.97
N ILE A 104 7.82 7.45 -10.02
CA ILE A 104 8.64 6.56 -10.88
C ILE A 104 9.77 7.32 -11.56
N VAL A 105 9.51 8.53 -12.07
CA VAL A 105 10.54 9.39 -12.69
C VAL A 105 11.36 10.18 -11.66
N GLN A 106 11.16 9.92 -10.36
CA GLN A 106 11.86 10.54 -9.24
C GLN A 106 11.70 12.07 -9.17
N ASP A 107 10.58 12.60 -9.65
CA ASP A 107 10.18 14.00 -9.46
C ASP A 107 9.61 14.18 -8.04
N THR A 108 10.48 13.96 -7.06
CA THR A 108 10.16 13.91 -5.62
C THR A 108 9.60 15.23 -5.09
N ILE A 109 9.99 16.35 -5.69
CA ILE A 109 9.46 17.68 -5.36
C ILE A 109 7.98 17.77 -5.79
N ALA A 110 7.64 17.30 -6.99
CA ALA A 110 6.25 17.28 -7.45
C ALA A 110 5.40 16.34 -6.61
N VAL A 111 5.88 15.12 -6.33
CA VAL A 111 5.18 14.16 -5.46
C VAL A 111 4.89 14.78 -4.10
N ALA A 112 5.92 15.32 -3.45
CA ALA A 112 5.77 15.93 -2.14
C ALA A 112 4.77 17.10 -2.15
N GLN A 113 4.76 17.92 -3.22
CA GLN A 113 3.79 19.01 -3.36
C GLN A 113 2.37 18.48 -3.52
N MET A 114 2.17 17.46 -4.36
CA MET A 114 0.85 16.88 -4.59
C MET A 114 0.28 16.21 -3.34
N ILE A 115 1.13 15.55 -2.55
CA ILE A 115 0.73 14.98 -1.26
C ILE A 115 0.40 16.08 -0.24
N ALA A 116 1.16 17.18 -0.23
CA ALA A 116 0.84 18.34 0.62
C ALA A 116 -0.52 18.97 0.23
N ASP A 117 -0.76 19.18 -1.07
CA ASP A 117 -1.98 19.78 -1.61
C ASP A 117 -3.23 18.92 -1.32
N SER A 118 -3.06 17.60 -1.25
CA SER A 118 -4.14 16.64 -1.01
C SER A 118 -4.24 16.16 0.45
N SER A 119 -3.37 16.65 1.34
CA SER A 119 -3.16 16.13 2.71
C SER A 119 -4.43 15.99 3.56
N GLU A 120 -5.34 16.97 3.49
CA GLU A 120 -6.62 16.95 4.21
C GLU A 120 -7.61 15.89 3.71
N SER A 121 -7.42 15.41 2.48
CA SER A 121 -8.33 14.44 1.86
C SER A 121 -7.70 13.05 1.77
N PHE A 122 -6.42 12.96 1.45
CA PHE A 122 -5.73 11.69 1.22
C PHE A 122 -5.15 11.15 2.52
N HIS A 123 -4.71 12.04 3.43
CA HIS A 123 -4.05 11.66 4.67
C HIS A 123 -2.80 10.80 4.41
N TYR A 124 -1.96 11.16 3.43
CA TYR A 124 -0.70 10.46 3.15
C TYR A 124 0.52 11.29 3.56
N ASP A 125 1.61 10.59 3.89
CA ASP A 125 2.96 11.13 3.93
C ASP A 125 3.77 10.61 2.74
N PHE A 126 4.64 11.48 2.22
CA PHE A 126 5.69 11.08 1.30
C PHE A 126 7.03 11.03 2.03
N VAL A 127 7.56 9.83 2.17
CA VAL A 127 8.67 9.51 3.06
C VAL A 127 9.89 9.11 2.24
N ARG A 128 11.05 9.68 2.55
CA ARG A 128 12.35 9.12 2.20
C ARG A 128 12.78 8.24 3.36
N PHE A 129 12.74 6.92 3.16
CA PHE A 129 13.04 5.93 4.17
C PHE A 129 14.43 5.33 3.94
N GLN A 130 15.35 5.49 4.90
CA GLN A 130 16.64 4.82 4.89
C GLN A 130 16.60 3.55 5.71
N ASP A 131 16.53 2.39 5.05
CA ASP A 131 16.65 1.11 5.72
C ASP A 131 18.10 0.89 6.17
N THR A 132 18.31 0.77 7.47
CA THR A 132 19.64 0.59 8.08
C THR A 132 20.11 -0.86 8.07
N THR A 133 19.21 -1.82 7.89
CA THR A 133 19.50 -3.26 7.92
C THR A 133 20.05 -3.74 6.58
N VAL A 134 19.55 -3.17 5.47
CA VAL A 134 20.00 -3.48 4.10
C VAL A 134 20.75 -2.32 3.43
N ASN A 135 20.91 -1.19 4.14
CA ASN A 135 21.59 0.02 3.63
C ASN A 135 21.01 0.52 2.29
N GLN A 136 19.67 0.52 2.19
CA GLN A 136 18.93 0.89 1.00
C GLN A 136 18.01 2.09 1.30
N THR A 137 17.89 3.02 0.36
CA THR A 137 16.91 4.12 0.45
C THR A 137 15.69 3.77 -0.38
N TYR A 138 14.51 3.96 0.20
CA TYR A 138 13.21 3.80 -0.44
C TYR A 138 12.44 5.12 -0.44
N TRP A 139 11.57 5.28 -1.43
CA TRP A 139 10.51 6.29 -1.43
C TRP A 139 9.21 5.60 -1.06
N MET A 140 8.49 6.15 -0.08
CA MET A 140 7.29 5.54 0.47
C MET A 140 6.13 6.54 0.47
N LEU A 141 4.97 6.10 0.00
CA LEU A 141 3.68 6.75 0.22
C LEU A 141 2.92 5.87 1.21
N ARG A 142 2.72 6.39 2.43
CA ARG A 142 1.97 5.71 3.49
C ARG A 142 0.82 6.56 3.98
N GLU A 143 -0.27 5.92 4.36
CA GLU A 143 -1.40 6.60 4.97
C GLU A 143 -1.08 6.95 6.44
N ARG A 144 -1.59 8.08 6.92
CA ARG A 144 -1.48 8.55 8.30
C ARG A 144 -2.54 7.85 9.15
N LEU A 145 -2.16 7.48 10.37
CA LEU A 145 -3.10 6.92 11.34
C LEU A 145 -4.15 7.94 11.76
N ASP A 146 -5.40 7.51 11.80
CA ASP A 146 -6.49 8.15 12.53
C ASP A 146 -6.61 7.51 13.91
N TYR A 147 -6.07 8.19 14.93
CA TYR A 147 -6.04 7.71 16.32
C TYR A 147 -7.41 7.67 17.02
N SER A 148 -8.51 7.95 16.30
CA SER A 148 -9.86 7.71 16.83
C SER A 148 -10.27 6.25 16.77
N TYR A 149 -9.60 5.42 15.98
CA TYR A 149 -9.79 3.97 15.96
C TYR A 149 -9.01 3.30 17.09
N LEU A 150 -9.63 2.28 17.68
CA LEU A 150 -9.05 1.44 18.72
C LEU A 150 -9.49 0.00 18.41
N ASP A 151 -8.50 -0.88 18.30
CA ASP A 151 -8.71 -2.31 18.38
C ASP A 151 -8.19 -2.78 19.75
N THR A 152 -9.03 -3.50 20.47
CA THR A 152 -8.70 -4.04 21.80
C THR A 152 -8.29 -5.50 21.75
N ASN A 153 -8.11 -6.06 20.54
CA ASN A 153 -7.81 -7.47 20.30
C ASN A 153 -8.72 -8.44 21.06
N LEU A 154 -9.94 -7.99 21.39
CA LEU A 154 -10.90 -8.68 22.25
C LEU A 154 -10.28 -9.26 23.56
N THR A 155 -9.16 -8.71 24.05
CA THR A 155 -8.52 -9.16 25.29
C THR A 155 -8.78 -8.18 26.44
N SER A 156 -8.38 -8.60 27.65
CA SER A 156 -8.41 -7.73 28.83
C SER A 156 -7.05 -7.07 29.11
N ASP A 157 -6.05 -7.28 28.24
CA ASP A 157 -4.67 -6.79 28.42
C ASP A 157 -4.44 -5.57 27.52
N PRO A 158 -4.54 -4.33 28.03
CA PRO A 158 -4.41 -3.13 27.19
C PRO A 158 -3.01 -2.94 26.58
N SER A 159 -2.06 -3.83 26.85
CA SER A 159 -0.74 -3.81 26.21
C SER A 159 -0.75 -4.42 24.80
N ASP A 160 -1.82 -5.12 24.40
CA ASP A 160 -2.04 -5.57 23.03
C ASP A 160 -2.95 -4.66 22.20
N ASP A 161 -3.58 -3.65 22.82
CA ASP A 161 -4.42 -2.68 22.12
C ASP A 161 -3.66 -1.99 20.97
N VAL A 162 -4.30 -1.92 19.79
CA VAL A 162 -3.79 -1.15 18.66
C VAL A 162 -4.55 0.17 18.56
N ILE A 163 -3.80 1.28 18.68
CA ILE A 163 -4.37 2.63 18.62
C ILE A 163 -4.05 3.25 17.26
N GLY A 164 -5.11 3.58 16.52
CA GLY A 164 -5.03 4.19 15.20
C GLY A 164 -5.20 3.19 14.06
N SER A 165 -5.93 3.60 13.03
CA SER A 165 -6.12 2.81 11.81
C SER A 165 -6.28 3.74 10.61
N PHE A 166 -6.46 3.19 9.42
CA PHE A 166 -6.57 3.95 8.17
C PHE A 166 -8.01 4.40 7.92
N ARG A 167 -8.17 5.68 7.56
CA ARG A 167 -9.49 6.27 7.27
C ARG A 167 -9.91 6.02 5.82
N ASN A 168 -8.95 6.03 4.92
CA ASN A 168 -9.18 5.79 3.50
C ASN A 168 -8.92 4.33 3.14
N GLY A 169 -8.03 3.65 3.87
CA GLY A 169 -7.74 2.22 3.68
C GLY A 169 -7.11 1.94 2.31
N TRP A 170 -6.36 2.90 1.76
CA TRP A 170 -5.90 2.80 0.38
C TRP A 170 -4.59 2.03 0.23
N GLY A 171 -3.76 2.00 1.28
CA GLY A 171 -2.61 1.10 1.39
C GLY A 171 -1.25 1.79 1.45
N LEU A 172 -0.21 0.98 1.27
CA LEU A 172 1.19 1.35 1.36
C LEU A 172 1.87 1.11 0.03
N TYR A 173 2.65 2.08 -0.44
CA TYR A 173 3.39 2.00 -1.70
C TYR A 173 4.85 2.36 -1.49
N ILE A 174 5.74 1.45 -1.84
CA ILE A 174 7.19 1.59 -1.67
C ILE A 174 7.87 1.44 -3.04
N PHE A 175 8.79 2.36 -3.34
CA PHE A 175 9.58 2.38 -4.55
C PHE A 175 11.08 2.36 -4.21
N ASN A 176 11.80 1.41 -4.82
CA ASN A 176 13.24 1.24 -4.71
C ASN A 176 13.92 1.79 -5.98
N PRO A 177 14.40 3.04 -5.98
CA PRO A 177 15.02 3.64 -7.17
C PRO A 177 16.34 2.98 -7.57
N ALA A 178 16.95 2.18 -6.70
CA ALA A 178 18.24 1.53 -6.94
C ALA A 178 18.13 0.01 -7.20
N ALA A 179 16.91 -0.51 -7.34
CA ALA A 179 16.66 -1.93 -7.52
C ALA A 179 17.44 -2.52 -8.71
N THR A 180 18.14 -3.63 -8.46
CA THR A 180 18.77 -4.44 -9.52
C THR A 180 17.73 -5.19 -10.35
N ARG A 181 16.59 -5.56 -9.74
CA ARG A 181 15.43 -6.14 -10.44
C ARG A 181 14.37 -5.08 -10.64
N ASN A 182 14.73 -4.05 -11.39
CA ASN A 182 13.87 -2.91 -11.73
C ASN A 182 12.64 -3.25 -12.60
N PHE A 183 12.40 -4.53 -12.90
CA PHE A 183 11.23 -5.05 -13.63
C PHE A 183 10.31 -5.91 -12.75
N VAL A 184 10.61 -6.05 -11.45
CA VAL A 184 9.84 -6.87 -10.51
C VAL A 184 9.06 -6.01 -9.54
N VAL A 185 7.77 -6.31 -9.40
CA VAL A 185 6.85 -5.69 -8.45
C VAL A 185 6.29 -6.77 -7.52
N VAL A 186 6.26 -6.50 -6.22
CA VAL A 186 5.69 -7.41 -5.21
C VAL A 186 4.43 -6.81 -4.63
N GLU A 187 3.34 -7.58 -4.62
CA GLU A 187 2.00 -7.09 -4.33
C GLU A 187 1.32 -7.95 -3.25
N VAL A 188 0.64 -7.30 -2.31
CA VAL A 188 -0.15 -7.94 -1.24
C VAL A 188 -1.56 -7.34 -1.23
N PRO A 189 -2.54 -7.98 -1.89
CA PRO A 189 -3.86 -7.42 -2.13
C PRO A 189 -4.82 -7.63 -0.96
N HIS A 190 -4.62 -8.69 -0.17
CA HIS A 190 -5.48 -9.06 0.95
C HIS A 190 -4.62 -9.25 2.21
N PRO A 191 -4.00 -8.19 2.73
CA PRO A 191 -3.03 -8.32 3.81
C PRO A 191 -3.60 -8.89 5.12
N THR A 192 -4.90 -8.73 5.37
CA THR A 192 -5.56 -9.30 6.54
C THR A 192 -6.06 -10.71 6.26
N ASP A 193 -6.72 -10.94 5.13
CA ASP A 193 -7.20 -12.28 4.73
C ASP A 193 -6.04 -13.25 4.46
N ASP A 194 -4.90 -12.72 3.99
CA ASP A 194 -3.66 -13.44 3.76
C ASP A 194 -2.61 -13.08 4.84
N PHE A 195 -2.92 -13.30 6.12
CA PHE A 195 -2.23 -12.70 7.28
C PHE A 195 -0.69 -12.73 7.27
N ILE A 196 -0.08 -13.80 6.75
CA ILE A 196 1.39 -13.94 6.70
C ILE A 196 2.01 -13.31 5.44
N ALA A 197 1.19 -13.00 4.43
CA ALA A 197 1.62 -12.47 3.14
C ALA A 197 2.39 -11.14 3.24
N PRO A 198 1.99 -10.13 4.05
CA PRO A 198 2.75 -8.89 4.18
C PRO A 198 4.22 -9.13 4.56
N TYR A 199 4.45 -10.01 5.54
CA TYR A 199 5.78 -10.33 6.04
C TYR A 199 6.61 -11.07 4.99
N ASN A 200 6.06 -12.15 4.43
CA ASN A 200 6.74 -12.94 3.38
C ASN A 200 7.04 -12.10 2.13
N ALA A 201 6.11 -11.22 1.76
CA ALA A 201 6.25 -10.35 0.59
C ALA A 201 7.31 -9.28 0.80
N LEU A 202 7.42 -8.69 2.01
CA LEU A 202 8.50 -7.76 2.32
C LEU A 202 9.87 -8.44 2.27
N GLU A 203 9.99 -9.65 2.85
CA GLU A 203 11.23 -10.41 2.75
C GLU A 203 11.59 -10.69 1.30
N LEU A 204 10.61 -11.15 0.51
CA LEU A 204 10.80 -11.37 -0.92
C LEU A 204 11.26 -10.11 -1.65
N PHE A 205 10.61 -8.95 -1.40
CA PHE A 205 10.95 -7.67 -2.00
C PHE A 205 12.41 -7.26 -1.71
N GLN A 206 12.86 -7.43 -0.47
CA GLN A 206 14.24 -7.09 -0.06
C GLN A 206 15.26 -8.10 -0.60
N GLU A 207 15.00 -9.40 -0.50
CA GLU A 207 15.93 -10.47 -0.91
C GLU A 207 16.18 -10.47 -2.41
N ILE A 208 15.14 -10.21 -3.21
CA ILE A 208 15.30 -10.13 -4.67
C ILE A 208 15.65 -8.71 -5.14
N ASP A 209 15.73 -7.73 -4.23
CA ASP A 209 15.99 -6.33 -4.54
C ASP A 209 15.07 -5.84 -5.68
N ALA A 210 13.77 -6.01 -5.43
CA ALA A 210 12.69 -5.66 -6.36
C ALA A 210 12.48 -4.14 -6.45
N TRP A 211 11.79 -3.73 -7.50
CA TRP A 211 11.60 -2.33 -7.85
C TRP A 211 10.54 -1.63 -7.01
N ALA A 212 9.42 -2.31 -6.78
CA ALA A 212 8.29 -1.76 -6.07
C ALA A 212 7.62 -2.81 -5.19
N PHE A 213 7.02 -2.34 -4.12
CA PHE A 213 6.26 -3.13 -3.16
C PHE A 213 4.99 -2.39 -2.78
N MET A 214 3.88 -3.11 -2.69
CA MET A 214 2.59 -2.53 -2.33
C MET A 214 1.73 -3.47 -1.52
N ILE A 215 1.03 -2.90 -0.52
CA ILE A 215 0.07 -3.60 0.32
C ILE A 215 -1.26 -2.83 0.30
N SER A 216 -2.38 -3.52 0.17
CA SER A 216 -3.71 -2.92 0.36
C SER A 216 -3.86 -2.31 1.76
N GLY A 217 -4.69 -1.29 1.93
CA GLY A 217 -4.91 -0.64 3.23
C GLY A 217 -6.11 -1.19 4.00
N ALA A 218 -6.79 -2.21 3.46
CA ALA A 218 -7.98 -2.77 4.04
C ALA A 218 -8.14 -4.26 3.70
N GLY A 219 -8.75 -5.00 4.60
CA GLY A 219 -9.28 -6.34 4.33
C GLY A 219 -10.43 -6.32 3.33
N ARG A 220 -10.74 -7.48 2.75
CA ARG A 220 -11.77 -7.56 1.69
C ARG A 220 -13.15 -7.11 2.19
N GLU A 221 -13.48 -7.31 3.44
CA GLU A 221 -14.84 -7.16 3.93
C GLU A 221 -15.18 -5.77 4.46
N VAL A 222 -14.16 -4.91 4.63
CA VAL A 222 -14.33 -3.52 5.08
C VAL A 222 -15.40 -2.80 4.27
N ARG A 223 -15.52 -3.17 2.98
CA ARG A 223 -16.61 -2.75 2.10
C ARG A 223 -17.25 -3.91 1.37
N TRP A 224 -18.05 -4.67 2.10
CA TRP A 224 -19.02 -5.56 1.51
C TRP A 224 -20.28 -4.82 1.02
N THR A 225 -20.86 -5.26 -0.10
CA THR A 225 -22.07 -4.67 -0.70
C THR A 225 -23.36 -4.86 0.12
N GLY A 226 -23.37 -5.79 1.09
CA GLY A 226 -24.54 -6.07 1.92
C GLY A 226 -25.67 -6.82 1.21
N VAL A 227 -25.39 -7.42 0.04
CA VAL A 227 -26.38 -8.13 -0.77
C VAL A 227 -26.05 -9.62 -0.84
N GLY A 228 -26.96 -10.45 -0.31
CA GLY A 228 -26.82 -11.91 -0.32
C GLY A 228 -25.92 -12.42 0.81
N ASP A 229 -25.38 -13.62 0.63
CA ASP A 229 -24.31 -14.13 1.48
C ASP A 229 -22.97 -13.53 1.02
N TYR A 230 -22.04 -13.35 1.95
CA TYR A 230 -20.71 -12.87 1.59
C TYR A 230 -20.01 -13.87 0.66
N VAL A 231 -19.44 -13.32 -0.41
CA VAL A 231 -18.52 -14.01 -1.32
C VAL A 231 -17.42 -13.03 -1.70
N ASN A 232 -16.20 -13.50 -1.99
CA ASN A 232 -15.08 -12.61 -2.34
C ASN A 232 -15.42 -11.61 -3.46
N ASN A 233 -16.26 -11.99 -4.43
CA ASN A 233 -16.68 -11.10 -5.53
C ASN A 233 -17.65 -9.97 -5.11
N SER A 234 -18.12 -9.97 -3.86
CA SER A 234 -19.05 -8.98 -3.32
C SER A 234 -18.35 -7.85 -2.55
N SER A 235 -17.01 -7.85 -2.54
CA SER A 235 -16.18 -6.82 -1.94
C SER A 235 -15.91 -5.65 -2.89
N LEU A 236 -16.01 -4.43 -2.37
CA LEU A 236 -15.59 -3.18 -3.01
C LEU A 236 -14.20 -2.72 -2.55
N ALA A 237 -13.66 -3.29 -1.47
CA ALA A 237 -12.32 -3.00 -0.97
C ALA A 237 -11.24 -3.90 -1.60
N ASP A 238 -11.63 -5.04 -2.16
CA ASP A 238 -10.74 -6.01 -2.79
C ASP A 238 -10.16 -5.48 -4.13
N PRO A 239 -8.85 -5.17 -4.20
CA PRO A 239 -8.24 -4.65 -5.42
C PRO A 239 -8.16 -5.71 -6.53
N ALA A 240 -8.21 -7.01 -6.22
CA ALA A 240 -8.24 -8.08 -7.24
C ALA A 240 -9.63 -8.20 -7.92
N ARG A 241 -10.65 -7.48 -7.43
CA ARG A 241 -12.03 -7.50 -7.95
C ARG A 241 -12.55 -6.12 -8.33
N ASN A 242 -12.01 -5.06 -7.74
CA ASN A 242 -12.37 -3.68 -8.02
C ASN A 242 -11.17 -2.91 -8.58
N SER A 243 -11.26 -2.54 -9.86
CA SER A 243 -10.23 -1.74 -10.53
C SER A 243 -10.23 -0.25 -10.14
N ASN A 244 -11.22 0.22 -9.38
CA ASN A 244 -11.32 1.61 -8.95
C ASN A 244 -10.64 1.82 -7.59
N THR A 245 -9.39 1.37 -7.45
CA THR A 245 -8.61 1.46 -6.22
C THR A 245 -7.28 2.16 -6.47
N VAL A 246 -6.71 2.79 -5.44
CA VAL A 246 -5.36 3.38 -5.54
C VAL A 246 -4.31 2.28 -5.76
N PHE A 247 -4.56 1.08 -5.22
CA PHE A 247 -3.77 -0.13 -5.46
C PHE A 247 -3.67 -0.44 -6.96
N GLU A 248 -4.81 -0.58 -7.65
CA GLU A 248 -4.83 -0.83 -9.10
C GLU A 248 -4.15 0.31 -9.88
N MET A 249 -4.31 1.57 -9.47
CA MET A 249 -3.63 2.68 -10.14
C MET A 249 -2.11 2.59 -10.04
N PHE A 250 -1.57 2.16 -8.91
CA PHE A 250 -0.12 1.97 -8.78
C PHE A 250 0.35 0.79 -9.65
N HIS A 251 -0.37 -0.33 -9.62
CA HIS A 251 -0.12 -1.48 -10.48
C HIS A 251 -0.06 -1.08 -11.96
N GLU A 252 -1.10 -0.43 -12.47
CA GLU A 252 -1.18 0.00 -13.88
C GLU A 252 -0.03 0.93 -14.25
N VAL A 253 0.27 1.92 -13.42
CA VAL A 253 1.34 2.89 -13.68
C VAL A 253 2.72 2.23 -13.73
N LEU A 254 2.98 1.27 -12.85
CA LEU A 254 4.21 0.47 -12.87
C LEU A 254 4.27 -0.41 -14.14
N CYS A 255 3.22 -1.19 -14.41
CA CYS A 255 3.13 -2.05 -15.58
C CYS A 255 3.31 -1.29 -16.89
N ASP A 256 2.58 -0.18 -17.07
CA ASP A 256 2.67 0.68 -18.25
C ASP A 256 4.08 1.23 -18.44
N SER A 257 4.74 1.66 -17.35
CA SER A 257 6.11 2.15 -17.43
C SER A 257 7.09 1.05 -17.87
N LEU A 258 6.90 -0.18 -17.40
CA LEU A 258 7.77 -1.31 -17.69
C LEU A 258 7.55 -1.90 -19.09
N LEU A 259 6.34 -1.84 -19.63
CA LEU A 259 6.08 -2.22 -21.02
C LEU A 259 6.89 -1.40 -22.02
N THR A 260 7.27 -0.17 -21.65
CA THR A 260 8.15 0.68 -22.45
C THR A 260 9.65 0.48 -22.20
N SER A 261 10.02 -0.22 -21.11
CA SER A 261 11.41 -0.51 -20.74
C SER A 261 11.84 -1.90 -21.22
N GLN A 262 12.21 -1.99 -22.51
CA GLN A 262 12.88 -3.17 -23.05
C GLN A 262 14.19 -3.47 -22.28
N PRO A 263 14.60 -4.74 -22.08
CA PRO A 263 14.12 -5.94 -22.77
C PRO A 263 13.15 -6.83 -21.97
N HIS A 264 12.73 -6.44 -20.76
CA HIS A 264 11.94 -7.29 -19.88
C HIS A 264 10.51 -6.77 -19.70
N ALA A 265 9.52 -7.67 -19.81
CA ALA A 265 8.16 -7.38 -19.39
C ALA A 265 8.10 -7.29 -17.85
N PRO A 266 7.13 -6.55 -17.28
CA PRO A 266 6.90 -6.54 -15.85
C PRO A 266 6.68 -7.96 -15.32
N LEU A 267 7.39 -8.32 -14.25
CA LEU A 267 7.11 -9.52 -13.45
C LEU A 267 6.41 -9.09 -12.17
N ILE A 268 5.13 -9.47 -12.06
CA ILE A 268 4.29 -9.15 -10.91
C ILE A 268 4.20 -10.39 -10.02
N LEU A 269 4.65 -10.25 -8.77
CA LEU A 269 4.59 -11.30 -7.76
C LEU A 269 3.48 -10.98 -6.77
N HIS A 270 2.32 -11.60 -7.00
CA HIS A 270 1.15 -11.46 -6.13
C HIS A 270 1.24 -12.48 -4.99
N VAL A 271 1.42 -12.01 -3.76
CA VAL A 271 1.67 -12.87 -2.60
C VAL A 271 0.35 -13.09 -1.84
N HIS A 272 0.01 -14.35 -1.65
CA HIS A 272 -1.16 -14.82 -0.92
C HIS A 272 -0.75 -15.85 0.12
N SER A 273 -1.66 -16.13 1.06
CA SER A 273 -1.61 -17.32 1.90
C SER A 273 -2.87 -18.14 1.67
N PHE A 274 -3.05 -19.21 2.45
CA PHE A 274 -4.26 -20.03 2.35
C PHE A 274 -4.64 -20.53 3.73
N ASP A 275 -5.94 -20.57 3.99
CA ASP A 275 -6.47 -21.00 5.28
C ASP A 275 -6.12 -22.46 5.56
N ASN A 276 -5.97 -22.77 6.84
CA ASN A 276 -5.81 -24.14 7.31
C ASN A 276 -7.17 -24.88 7.36
N ASN A 277 -7.82 -25.03 6.20
CA ASN A 277 -9.11 -25.69 6.05
C ASN A 277 -9.00 -27.00 5.24
N ALA A 278 -10.11 -27.73 5.14
CA ALA A 278 -10.14 -29.02 4.43
C ALA A 278 -9.81 -28.89 2.93
N ASP A 279 -10.11 -27.74 2.31
CA ASP A 279 -9.87 -27.49 0.89
C ASP A 279 -8.37 -27.32 0.57
N HIS A 280 -7.58 -26.86 1.55
CA HIS A 280 -6.12 -26.70 1.42
C HIS A 280 -5.31 -27.78 2.14
N ALA A 281 -5.94 -28.80 2.74
CA ALA A 281 -5.27 -29.80 3.57
C ALA A 281 -4.14 -30.58 2.86
N ASN A 282 -4.16 -30.64 1.52
CA ASN A 282 -3.16 -31.32 0.70
C ASN A 282 -2.24 -30.37 -0.08
N TYR A 283 -2.34 -29.05 0.14
CA TYR A 283 -1.49 -28.09 -0.53
C TYR A 283 -0.04 -28.23 -0.02
N LYS A 284 0.92 -27.91 -0.89
CA LYS A 284 2.31 -27.76 -0.48
C LYS A 284 2.46 -26.44 0.27
N SER A 285 3.49 -26.34 1.12
CA SER A 285 3.77 -25.11 1.88
C SER A 285 4.00 -23.87 1.00
N ILE A 286 4.41 -24.07 -0.26
CA ILE A 286 4.55 -23.01 -1.25
C ILE A 286 3.86 -23.48 -2.53
N VAL A 287 2.97 -22.63 -3.06
CA VAL A 287 2.31 -22.83 -4.35
C VAL A 287 2.66 -21.66 -5.25
N LEU A 288 3.25 -21.95 -6.41
CA LEU A 288 3.47 -20.96 -7.47
C LEU A 288 2.39 -21.14 -8.53
N SER A 289 1.60 -20.09 -8.77
CA SER A 289 0.50 -20.11 -9.73
C SER A 289 0.69 -19.03 -10.79
N GLY A 290 0.54 -19.41 -12.06
CA GLY A 290 0.45 -18.47 -13.18
C GLY A 290 -0.97 -17.98 -13.46
N GLY A 291 -1.93 -18.25 -12.56
CA GLY A 291 -3.34 -17.90 -12.72
C GLY A 291 -4.22 -19.03 -13.29
N TRP A 292 -5.46 -19.06 -12.81
CA TRP A 292 -6.50 -20.05 -13.18
C TRP A 292 -6.92 -19.95 -14.66
N ASP A 293 -6.96 -18.73 -15.21
CA ASP A 293 -7.43 -18.40 -16.58
C ASP A 293 -6.37 -17.62 -17.41
N ALA A 294 -5.09 -17.74 -17.08
CA ALA A 294 -4.08 -17.06 -17.87
C ALA A 294 -3.84 -17.84 -19.18
N GLY A 295 -4.64 -17.56 -20.22
CA GLY A 295 -4.41 -18.05 -21.58
C GLY A 295 -3.05 -17.64 -22.15
N TYR A 296 -2.41 -16.63 -21.54
CA TYR A 296 -1.07 -16.13 -21.86
C TYR A 296 0.00 -16.48 -20.83
N ALA A 297 -0.33 -17.15 -19.73
CA ALA A 297 0.72 -17.71 -18.88
C ALA A 297 1.33 -18.87 -19.67
N ASN A 298 2.58 -18.71 -20.11
CA ASN A 298 3.37 -19.85 -20.55
C ASN A 298 3.39 -20.84 -19.38
N LYS A 299 2.71 -21.97 -19.52
CA LYS A 299 2.70 -23.06 -18.52
C LYS A 299 3.65 -24.18 -19.02
N PRO A 300 4.64 -24.64 -18.21
CA PRO A 300 5.15 -24.00 -16.99
C PRO A 300 5.73 -22.60 -17.28
N ILE A 301 5.86 -21.75 -16.25
CA ILE A 301 6.46 -20.41 -16.36
C ILE A 301 7.85 -20.56 -16.97
N ARG A 302 7.95 -20.21 -18.25
CA ARG A 302 9.14 -20.41 -19.09
C ARG A 302 9.78 -19.08 -19.41
N ASP A 303 11.10 -19.10 -19.43
CA ASP A 303 11.90 -18.02 -19.95
C ASP A 303 11.86 -18.02 -21.47
N VAL A 304 11.21 -17.00 -22.05
CA VAL A 304 11.10 -16.82 -23.50
C VAL A 304 12.24 -15.99 -24.10
N THR A 305 13.18 -15.49 -23.31
CA THR A 305 14.29 -14.65 -23.80
C THR A 305 15.45 -15.47 -24.37
N GLY A 306 15.23 -16.77 -24.61
CA GLY A 306 16.24 -17.71 -25.14
C GLY A 306 17.36 -18.05 -24.15
N SER A 307 17.28 -17.56 -22.90
CA SER A 307 18.25 -17.87 -21.85
C SER A 307 17.93 -19.18 -21.12
N HIS A 308 16.77 -19.78 -21.40
CA HIS A 308 16.31 -21.07 -20.86
C HIS A 308 16.34 -21.15 -19.33
N LEU A 309 16.16 -20.00 -18.66
CA LEU A 309 16.00 -19.89 -17.22
C LEU A 309 14.57 -20.28 -16.81
N ASP A 310 14.10 -21.44 -17.30
CA ASP A 310 12.80 -21.97 -16.92
C ASP A 310 12.84 -22.38 -15.46
N PHE A 311 11.77 -22.09 -14.70
CA PHE A 311 11.73 -22.42 -13.27
C PHE A 311 11.97 -23.92 -13.01
N VAL A 312 11.50 -24.77 -13.93
CA VAL A 312 11.70 -26.23 -13.91
C VAL A 312 13.17 -26.66 -13.97
N ASN A 313 14.06 -25.78 -14.42
CA ASN A 313 15.51 -26.05 -14.51
C ASN A 313 16.26 -25.66 -13.22
N PHE A 314 15.61 -24.95 -12.29
CA PHE A 314 16.20 -24.54 -11.01
C PHE A 314 15.81 -25.41 -9.83
N THR A 315 14.94 -26.40 -10.01
CA THR A 315 14.58 -27.38 -8.97
C THR A 315 15.30 -28.70 -9.21
N THR A 316 15.84 -29.30 -8.14
CA THR A 316 16.48 -30.63 -8.21
C THR A 316 15.47 -31.76 -8.41
N GLU A 317 14.21 -31.50 -8.06
CA GLU A 317 13.06 -32.32 -8.39
C GLU A 317 12.54 -31.93 -9.77
N TYR A 318 12.39 -32.91 -10.67
CA TYR A 318 11.59 -32.76 -11.89
C TYR A 318 10.16 -32.39 -11.46
N PRO A 319 9.72 -31.13 -11.58
CA PRO A 319 8.46 -30.71 -10.98
C PRO A 319 7.23 -31.14 -11.82
N ILE A 320 7.47 -31.87 -12.92
CA ILE A 320 6.46 -32.39 -13.83
C ILE A 320 6.84 -33.83 -14.14
N TYR A 321 5.97 -34.78 -13.79
CA TYR A 321 6.19 -36.18 -14.11
C TYR A 321 5.99 -36.43 -15.60
N ALA A 322 6.69 -37.43 -16.15
CA ALA A 322 6.48 -37.85 -17.53
C ALA A 322 5.01 -38.26 -17.75
N GLY A 323 4.29 -37.52 -18.59
CA GLY A 323 2.87 -37.77 -18.92
C GLY A 323 1.85 -36.80 -18.33
N GLU A 324 2.28 -35.71 -17.69
CA GLU A 324 1.36 -34.70 -17.11
C GLU A 324 0.91 -33.57 -18.07
N PHE A 325 0.96 -33.81 -19.40
CA PHE A 325 0.27 -33.01 -20.43
C PHE A 325 -0.34 -33.90 -21.52
#